data_AF-A0A399HTD2-F1
#
_entry.id   AF-A0A399HTD2-F1
#
_cell.length_a   1.000
_cell.length_b   1.000
_cell.length_c   1.000
_cell.angle_alpha   90.00
_cell.angle_beta   90.00
_cell.angle_gamma   90.00
#
_symmetry.space_group_name_H-M   'P 1'
#
loop_
_entity.id
_entity.type
_entity.pdbx_description
1 polymer ?
#
loop_
_entity_poly.entity_id
_entity_poly.type
_entity_poly.pdbx_seq_one_letter_code
_entity_poly.pdbx_strand_id
1 'polypeptide(L)'
;MDDFIMSAINPGPFELCKFMEMAPLFRKERRNVDDAFQAYAAIAMFYETKDFVASEYGTPFRSSLLFDQEERSKRIPDRRTHHSNMYMPAKLWADRDKLLKDNNRGALEFVEDIYPMEWRKAIRSVIIPLFKAGVIQLSYHPRVSGVVTAAAEPGRPLDLYIDCRHQNHSTKMIGEMVDPIPLDRDYMVKTAKQFRAQHASARFSALRMWSAPHFYPMNAREGDRFLDDRGRFWEWKYIPKDMPMSEWSIHKSMTMTLGQYEDMWKGQVVVARDLFLVMGKNADDCRRLSEGVTWAVQKKPSRCEIDFWRSFVNVDADFLEGLHPTWLS
;
A
#
# COMPACT_ATOMS: atom_id res chain seq x y z
N MET A 1 10.21 1.04 -21.94
CA MET A 1 9.09 1.87 -21.44
C MET A 1 9.50 3.33 -21.56
N ASP A 2 10.58 3.71 -20.88
CA ASP A 2 11.20 5.04 -20.98
C ASP A 2 11.50 5.44 -22.44
N ASP A 3 12.07 4.54 -23.25
CA ASP A 3 12.41 4.86 -24.65
C ASP A 3 11.21 5.24 -25.53
N PHE A 4 10.01 4.70 -25.30
CA PHE A 4 8.82 5.05 -26.09
C PHE A 4 8.41 6.50 -25.83
N ILE A 5 8.26 6.84 -24.55
CA ILE A 5 7.89 8.19 -24.11
C ILE A 5 8.99 9.20 -24.46
N MET A 6 10.26 8.81 -24.36
CA MET A 6 11.41 9.67 -24.64
C MET A 6 11.72 9.81 -26.14
N SER A 7 11.31 8.86 -26.99
CA SER A 7 11.49 8.92 -28.45
C SER A 7 10.64 10.01 -29.11
N ALA A 8 9.54 10.40 -28.46
CA ALA A 8 8.79 11.60 -28.77
C ALA A 8 9.20 12.70 -27.77
N ILE A 9 10.35 13.36 -28.01
CA ILE A 9 10.88 14.41 -27.13
C ILE A 9 9.78 15.46 -26.86
N ASN A 10 9.17 15.37 -25.69
CA ASN A 10 8.21 16.34 -25.20
C ASN A 10 8.76 16.95 -23.88
N PRO A 11 8.38 18.19 -23.54
CA PRO A 11 8.87 18.85 -22.32
C PRO A 11 8.25 18.26 -21.03
N GLY A 12 7.47 17.18 -21.11
CA GLY A 12 6.64 16.64 -20.03
C GLY A 12 7.38 16.40 -18.71
N PRO A 13 8.50 15.66 -18.68
CA PRO A 13 9.26 15.47 -17.45
C PRO A 13 9.77 16.79 -16.82
N PHE A 14 10.12 17.78 -17.65
CA PHE A 14 10.56 19.09 -17.16
C PHE A 14 9.38 19.95 -16.67
N GLU A 15 8.18 19.78 -17.23
CA GLU A 15 6.96 20.40 -16.70
C GLU A 15 6.61 19.83 -15.32
N LEU A 16 6.80 18.51 -15.09
CA LEU A 16 6.69 17.93 -13.75
C LEU A 16 7.70 18.58 -12.79
N CYS A 17 8.96 18.69 -13.19
CA CYS A 17 9.98 19.32 -12.35
C CYS A 17 9.67 20.79 -12.05
N LYS A 18 9.12 21.53 -13.01
CA LYS A 18 8.69 22.92 -12.83
C LYS A 18 7.49 22.99 -11.88
N PHE A 19 6.49 22.13 -12.07
CA PHE A 19 5.30 22.05 -11.22
C PHE A 19 5.65 21.74 -9.77
N MET A 20 6.55 20.78 -9.54
CA MET A 20 7.01 20.37 -8.21
C MET A 20 8.16 21.24 -7.66
N GLU A 21 8.45 22.37 -8.30
CA GLU A 21 9.51 23.31 -7.92
C GLU A 21 10.87 22.64 -7.62
N MET A 22 11.26 21.66 -8.44
CA MET A 22 12.43 20.80 -8.18
C MET A 22 13.78 21.48 -8.47
N ALA A 23 13.81 22.70 -9.00
CA ALA A 23 15.05 23.39 -9.37
C ALA A 23 16.12 23.41 -8.23
N PRO A 24 15.77 23.63 -6.94
CA PRO A 24 16.73 23.53 -5.84
C PRO A 24 17.22 22.10 -5.57
N LEU A 25 16.44 21.07 -5.94
CA LEU A 25 16.77 19.66 -5.73
C LEU A 25 17.78 19.13 -6.75
N PHE A 26 17.81 19.70 -7.95
CA PHE A 26 18.74 19.31 -9.01
C PHE A 26 20.21 19.47 -8.60
N ARG A 27 20.51 20.45 -7.74
CA ARG A 27 21.87 20.68 -7.21
C ARG A 27 22.22 19.78 -6.04
N LYS A 28 21.23 19.12 -5.41
CA LYS A 28 21.46 18.24 -4.27
C LYS A 28 21.84 16.84 -4.73
N GLU A 29 21.05 16.26 -5.62
CA GLU A 29 21.29 14.91 -6.13
C GLU A 29 20.79 14.77 -7.57
N ARG A 30 21.64 14.23 -8.46
CA ARG A 30 21.33 14.05 -9.89
C ARG A 30 20.09 13.17 -10.12
N ARG A 31 19.89 12.18 -9.27
CA ARG A 31 18.78 11.21 -9.37
C ARG A 31 17.38 11.83 -9.26
N ASN A 32 17.25 13.04 -8.70
CA ASN A 32 15.94 13.70 -8.59
C ASN A 32 15.28 13.92 -9.96
N VAL A 33 16.09 14.16 -11.00
CA VAL A 33 15.62 14.28 -12.38
C VAL A 33 15.19 12.91 -12.89
N ASP A 34 16.02 11.89 -12.73
CA ASP A 34 15.71 10.52 -13.17
C ASP A 34 14.42 9.99 -12.52
N ASP A 35 14.26 10.19 -11.22
CA ASP A 35 13.05 9.80 -10.47
C ASP A 35 11.80 10.56 -10.99
N ALA A 36 11.94 11.83 -11.39
CA ALA A 36 10.84 12.60 -11.98
C ALA A 36 10.48 12.07 -13.38
N PHE A 37 11.48 11.71 -14.19
CA PHE A 37 11.27 11.13 -15.51
C PHE A 37 10.56 9.78 -15.42
N GLN A 38 10.95 8.94 -14.45
CA GLN A 38 10.28 7.66 -14.20
C GLN A 38 8.83 7.84 -13.75
N ALA A 39 8.57 8.78 -12.85
CA ALA A 39 7.21 9.09 -12.40
C ALA A 39 6.33 9.62 -13.54
N TYR A 40 6.88 10.52 -14.37
CA TYR A 40 6.23 11.01 -15.58
C TYR A 40 5.90 9.86 -16.53
N ALA A 41 6.89 9.05 -16.89
CA ALA A 41 6.71 7.94 -17.82
C ALA A 41 5.65 6.94 -17.32
N ALA A 42 5.66 6.60 -16.03
CA ALA A 42 4.70 5.66 -15.46
C ALA A 42 3.24 6.13 -15.59
N ILE A 43 2.97 7.43 -15.42
CA ILE A 43 1.63 8.00 -15.54
C ILE A 43 1.26 8.28 -16.99
N ALA A 44 2.18 8.83 -17.79
CA ALA A 44 1.97 9.19 -19.21
C ALA A 44 1.35 8.03 -20.00
N MET A 45 1.81 6.82 -19.72
CA MET A 45 1.40 5.58 -20.38
C MET A 45 -0.09 5.27 -20.23
N PHE A 46 -0.73 5.71 -19.13
CA PHE A 46 -2.18 5.57 -18.97
C PHE A 46 -2.97 6.55 -19.85
N TYR A 47 -2.39 7.72 -20.16
CA TYR A 47 -2.98 8.71 -21.07
C TYR A 47 -2.74 8.35 -22.54
N GLU A 48 -1.60 7.72 -22.82
CA GLU A 48 -1.13 7.38 -24.18
C GLU A 48 -1.28 5.87 -24.47
N THR A 49 -2.19 5.19 -23.75
CA THR A 49 -2.35 3.71 -23.76
C THR A 49 -2.42 3.13 -25.17
N LYS A 50 -3.29 3.69 -26.04
CA LYS A 50 -3.53 3.14 -27.38
C LYS A 50 -2.27 3.16 -28.23
N ASP A 51 -1.57 4.29 -28.24
CA ASP A 51 -0.35 4.49 -29.01
C ASP A 51 0.79 3.64 -28.46
N PHE A 52 0.91 3.56 -27.13
CA PHE A 52 1.90 2.72 -26.48
C PHE A 52 1.72 1.24 -26.83
N VAL A 53 0.52 0.68 -26.63
CA VAL A 53 0.23 -0.74 -26.87
C VAL A 53 0.39 -1.12 -28.35
N ALA A 54 0.12 -0.18 -29.26
CA ALA A 54 0.34 -0.36 -30.69
C ALA A 54 1.83 -0.36 -31.07
N SER A 55 2.68 0.34 -30.32
CA SER A 55 4.13 0.41 -30.57
C SER A 55 4.86 -0.92 -30.37
N GLU A 56 6.12 -0.99 -30.83
CA GLU A 56 7.02 -2.13 -30.58
C GLU A 56 7.29 -2.31 -29.07
N TYR A 57 7.40 -1.21 -28.32
CA TYR A 57 7.66 -1.20 -26.88
C TYR A 57 6.46 -1.70 -26.06
N GLY A 58 5.25 -1.60 -26.61
CA GLY A 58 4.01 -2.07 -25.99
C GLY A 58 3.72 -3.55 -26.19
N THR A 59 4.51 -4.24 -27.04
CA THR A 59 4.28 -5.67 -27.37
C THR A 59 4.13 -6.56 -26.13
N PRO A 60 4.96 -6.45 -25.07
CA PRO A 60 4.80 -7.27 -23.86
C PRO A 60 3.51 -7.01 -23.08
N PHE A 61 2.84 -5.87 -23.33
CA PHE A 61 1.67 -5.40 -22.59
C PHE A 61 0.35 -5.59 -23.34
N ARG A 62 0.36 -6.06 -24.59
CA ARG A 62 -0.87 -6.24 -25.39
C ARG A 62 -1.88 -7.20 -24.77
N SER A 63 -1.40 -8.24 -24.09
CA SER A 63 -2.24 -9.20 -23.36
C SER A 63 -2.37 -8.86 -21.86
N SER A 64 -1.76 -7.77 -21.41
CA SER A 64 -1.74 -7.34 -20.03
C SER A 64 -2.97 -6.51 -19.70
N LEU A 65 -3.58 -6.75 -18.54
CA LEU A 65 -4.66 -5.91 -18.01
C LEU A 65 -4.15 -4.63 -17.33
N LEU A 66 -2.85 -4.32 -17.40
CA LEU A 66 -2.29 -3.12 -16.77
C LEU A 66 -3.03 -1.86 -17.24
N PHE A 67 -3.23 -1.73 -18.54
CA PHE A 67 -3.83 -0.54 -19.15
C PHE A 67 -5.32 -0.70 -19.47
N ASP A 68 -5.84 -1.93 -19.43
CA ASP A 68 -7.29 -2.19 -19.46
C ASP A 68 -7.88 -2.06 -18.04
N GLN A 69 -8.03 -0.80 -17.62
CA GLN A 69 -8.47 -0.46 -16.27
C GLN A 69 -9.90 -0.91 -15.98
N GLU A 70 -10.77 -0.91 -17.00
CA GLU A 70 -12.17 -1.33 -16.89
C GLU A 70 -12.29 -2.84 -16.72
N GLU A 71 -11.56 -3.64 -17.49
CA GLU A 71 -11.57 -5.09 -17.29
C GLU A 71 -10.88 -5.48 -15.98
N ARG A 72 -9.79 -4.79 -15.62
CA ARG A 72 -9.08 -5.03 -14.36
C ARG A 72 -9.97 -4.75 -13.14
N SER A 73 -10.81 -3.71 -13.19
CA SER A 73 -11.65 -3.32 -12.04
C SER A 73 -12.68 -4.40 -11.65
N LYS A 74 -13.07 -5.26 -12.60
CA LYS A 74 -14.01 -6.39 -12.39
C LYS A 74 -13.41 -7.51 -11.54
N ARG A 75 -12.08 -7.55 -11.38
CA ARG A 75 -11.39 -8.54 -10.56
C ARG A 75 -11.21 -8.02 -9.14
N ILE A 76 -11.39 -8.89 -8.14
CA ILE A 76 -11.08 -8.54 -6.76
C ILE A 76 -9.55 -8.58 -6.61
N PRO A 77 -8.90 -7.51 -6.11
CA PRO A 77 -7.46 -7.52 -5.93
C PRO A 77 -7.06 -8.56 -4.88
N ASP A 78 -6.05 -9.38 -5.19
CA ASP A 78 -5.44 -10.26 -4.21
C ASP A 78 -4.65 -9.43 -3.19
N ARG A 79 -5.34 -9.04 -2.12
CA ARG A 79 -4.81 -8.24 -1.01
C ARG A 79 -5.48 -8.63 0.30
N ARG A 80 -4.71 -8.57 1.39
CA ARG A 80 -5.23 -8.62 2.76
C ARG A 80 -5.66 -7.25 3.24
N THR A 81 -6.64 -7.23 4.14
CA THR A 81 -7.07 -6.00 4.79
C THR A 81 -5.89 -5.21 5.38
N HIS A 82 -6.06 -3.90 5.45
CA HIS A 82 -5.09 -3.02 6.08
C HIS A 82 -5.21 -3.02 7.61
N HIS A 83 -6.26 -3.62 8.18
CA HIS A 83 -6.49 -3.64 9.62
C HIS A 83 -5.40 -4.41 10.36
N SER A 84 -4.71 -3.73 11.28
CA SER A 84 -3.92 -4.40 12.32
C SER A 84 -4.79 -5.18 13.31
N ASN A 85 -4.13 -5.91 14.22
CA ASN A 85 -4.76 -6.64 15.32
C ASN A 85 -5.73 -5.80 16.18
N MET A 86 -5.62 -4.46 16.16
CA MET A 86 -6.55 -3.58 16.87
C MET A 86 -7.94 -3.51 16.24
N TYR A 87 -8.02 -3.65 14.92
CA TYR A 87 -9.26 -3.44 14.15
C TYR A 87 -9.74 -4.73 13.46
N MET A 88 -8.97 -5.81 13.52
CA MET A 88 -9.40 -7.11 13.00
C MET A 88 -10.63 -7.63 13.77
N PRO A 89 -11.65 -8.18 13.07
CA PRO A 89 -12.82 -8.75 13.74
C PRO A 89 -12.44 -9.89 14.69
N ALA A 90 -13.06 -9.93 15.88
CA ALA A 90 -12.83 -10.96 16.88
C ALA A 90 -12.99 -12.39 16.34
N LYS A 91 -13.92 -12.58 15.38
CA LYS A 91 -14.18 -13.86 14.71
C LYS A 91 -12.95 -14.46 14.03
N LEU A 92 -12.02 -13.63 13.53
CA LEU A 92 -10.79 -14.11 12.90
C LEU A 92 -9.95 -14.96 13.88
N TRP A 93 -9.99 -14.60 15.17
CA TRP A 93 -9.14 -15.17 16.21
C TRP A 93 -9.81 -16.32 16.97
N ALA A 94 -11.09 -16.60 16.70
CA ALA A 94 -11.91 -17.51 17.50
C ALA A 94 -11.32 -18.92 17.60
N ASP A 95 -10.77 -19.45 16.50
CA ASP A 95 -10.16 -20.79 16.50
C ASP A 95 -8.89 -20.84 17.35
N ARG A 96 -8.08 -19.77 17.33
CA ARG A 96 -6.88 -19.67 18.17
C ARG A 96 -7.25 -19.52 19.63
N ASP A 97 -8.22 -18.66 19.93
CA ASP A 97 -8.70 -18.43 21.29
C ASP A 97 -9.26 -19.72 21.90
N LYS A 98 -10.03 -20.48 21.12
CA LYS A 98 -10.50 -21.80 21.51
C LYS A 98 -9.34 -22.78 21.73
N LEU A 99 -8.39 -22.87 20.80
CA LEU A 99 -7.25 -23.78 20.89
C LEU A 99 -6.41 -23.51 22.14
N LEU A 100 -6.11 -22.25 22.44
CA LEU A 100 -5.36 -21.87 23.64
C LEU A 100 -6.12 -22.21 24.92
N LYS A 101 -7.43 -21.92 24.96
CA LYS A 101 -8.28 -22.22 26.11
C LYS A 101 -8.35 -23.72 26.39
N ASP A 102 -8.59 -24.53 25.35
CA ASP A 102 -8.72 -25.98 25.49
C ASP A 102 -7.41 -26.65 25.97
N ASN A 103 -6.26 -26.00 25.75
CA ASN A 103 -4.94 -26.48 26.15
C ASN A 103 -4.34 -25.71 27.35
N ASN A 104 -5.12 -24.84 28.01
CA ASN A 104 -4.69 -24.01 29.14
C ASN A 104 -3.39 -23.22 28.87
N ARG A 105 -3.32 -22.53 27.72
CA ARG A 105 -2.17 -21.72 27.28
C ARG A 105 -2.48 -20.22 27.32
N GLY A 106 -1.48 -19.41 27.68
CA GLY A 106 -1.50 -17.96 27.55
C GLY A 106 -1.23 -17.45 26.12
N ALA A 107 -1.46 -16.16 25.87
CA ALA A 107 -1.39 -15.56 24.54
C ALA A 107 0.01 -15.57 23.90
N LEU A 108 1.06 -15.53 24.73
CA LEU A 108 2.48 -15.49 24.33
C LEU A 108 3.22 -16.81 24.59
N GLU A 109 2.53 -17.87 25.01
CA GLU A 109 3.16 -19.15 25.28
C GLU A 109 3.54 -19.88 23.98
N PHE A 110 4.50 -20.80 24.12
CA PHE A 110 4.90 -21.75 23.08
C PHE A 110 3.71 -22.63 22.66
N VAL A 111 3.66 -22.95 21.37
CA VAL A 111 2.50 -23.58 20.70
C VAL A 111 2.88 -24.79 19.82
N GLU A 112 4.14 -25.21 19.88
CA GLU A 112 4.73 -26.24 19.03
C GLU A 112 4.04 -27.61 19.14
N ASP A 113 3.46 -27.89 20.29
CA ASP A 113 2.78 -29.13 20.65
C ASP A 113 1.29 -29.12 20.28
N ILE A 114 0.65 -27.95 20.23
CA ILE A 114 -0.81 -27.84 20.07
C ILE A 114 -1.26 -27.39 18.67
N TYR A 115 -0.40 -26.78 17.86
CA TYR A 115 -0.82 -26.28 16.54
C TYR A 115 -1.17 -27.41 15.57
N PRO A 116 -2.37 -27.39 14.93
CA PRO A 116 -2.73 -28.35 13.90
C PRO A 116 -1.80 -28.32 12.69
N MET A 117 -1.69 -29.45 11.99
CA MET A 117 -0.79 -29.57 10.82
C MET A 117 -1.14 -28.57 9.71
N GLU A 118 -2.42 -28.32 9.45
CA GLU A 118 -2.86 -27.36 8.42
C GLU A 118 -2.40 -25.92 8.73
N TRP A 119 -2.40 -25.54 10.01
CA TRP A 119 -1.89 -24.24 10.43
C TRP A 119 -0.39 -24.13 10.22
N ARG A 120 0.36 -25.17 10.62
CA ARG A 120 1.81 -25.25 10.42
C ARG A 120 2.19 -25.13 8.94
N LYS A 121 1.43 -25.78 8.05
CA LYS A 121 1.64 -25.69 6.59
C LYS A 121 1.45 -24.25 6.09
N ALA A 122 0.34 -23.60 6.48
CA ALA A 122 0.05 -22.22 6.07
C ALA A 122 1.06 -21.20 6.63
N ILE A 123 1.49 -21.36 7.89
CA ILE A 123 2.51 -20.51 8.50
C ILE A 123 3.86 -20.70 7.77
N ARG A 124 4.27 -21.94 7.56
CA ARG A 124 5.56 -22.27 6.94
C ARG A 124 5.66 -21.84 5.49
N SER A 125 4.56 -21.90 4.72
CA SER A 125 4.52 -21.46 3.33
C SER A 125 4.76 -19.95 3.18
N VAL A 126 4.55 -19.17 4.25
CA VAL A 126 4.84 -17.73 4.30
C VAL A 126 6.20 -17.43 4.91
N ILE A 127 6.55 -18.02 6.06
CA ILE A 127 7.83 -17.74 6.75
C ILE A 127 9.03 -18.04 5.84
N ILE A 128 9.01 -19.16 5.11
CA ILE A 128 10.16 -19.57 4.28
C ILE A 128 10.44 -18.53 3.17
N PRO A 129 9.47 -18.14 2.32
CA PRO A 129 9.69 -17.07 1.34
C PRO A 129 10.13 -15.75 1.98
N LEU A 130 9.50 -15.31 3.08
CA LEU A 130 9.87 -14.05 3.74
C LEU A 130 11.32 -14.08 4.24
N PHE A 131 11.76 -15.19 4.83
CA PHE A 131 13.14 -15.36 5.27
C PHE A 131 14.12 -15.37 4.09
N LYS A 132 13.82 -16.13 3.03
CA LYS A 132 14.65 -16.19 1.82
C LYS A 132 14.78 -14.84 1.12
N ALA A 133 13.71 -14.05 1.10
CA ALA A 133 13.70 -12.68 0.55
C ALA A 133 14.37 -11.67 1.49
N GLY A 134 14.79 -12.08 2.69
CA GLY A 134 15.42 -11.21 3.67
C GLY A 134 14.47 -10.20 4.32
N VAL A 135 13.15 -10.43 4.23
CA VAL A 135 12.09 -9.60 4.85
C VAL A 135 12.03 -9.82 6.36
N ILE A 136 12.32 -11.03 6.80
CA ILE A 136 12.48 -11.40 8.21
C ILE A 136 13.85 -12.04 8.44
N GLN A 137 14.33 -12.01 9.67
CA GLN A 137 15.57 -12.66 10.09
C GLN A 137 15.41 -13.33 11.46
N LEU A 138 16.26 -14.29 11.78
CA LEU A 138 16.28 -14.88 13.12
C LEU A 138 16.64 -13.81 14.15
N SER A 139 15.91 -13.78 15.25
CA SER A 139 16.20 -12.97 16.41
C SER A 139 16.62 -13.87 17.57
N TYR A 140 17.58 -13.41 18.38
CA TYR A 140 17.95 -14.07 19.64
C TYR A 140 17.47 -13.26 20.85
N HIS A 141 16.63 -12.25 20.62
CA HIS A 141 16.08 -11.44 21.69
C HIS A 141 14.94 -12.20 22.39
N PRO A 142 14.90 -12.27 23.73
CA PRO A 142 13.93 -13.12 24.47
C PRO A 142 12.51 -12.53 24.52
N ARG A 143 12.24 -11.42 23.83
CA ARG A 143 10.94 -10.73 23.84
C ARG A 143 10.41 -10.62 22.42
N VAL A 144 9.12 -10.93 22.26
CA VAL A 144 8.38 -10.87 21.00
C VAL A 144 7.15 -10.00 21.14
N SER A 145 6.67 -9.50 20.01
CA SER A 145 5.43 -8.72 19.96
C SER A 145 4.18 -9.55 19.77
N GLY A 146 4.32 -10.80 19.38
CA GLY A 146 3.19 -11.71 19.18
C GLY A 146 3.63 -13.11 18.79
N VAL A 147 2.65 -13.99 18.67
CA VAL A 147 2.84 -15.38 18.24
C VAL A 147 2.09 -15.57 16.93
N VAL A 148 2.73 -16.23 15.96
CA VAL A 148 2.05 -16.55 14.69
C VAL A 148 0.84 -17.43 14.94
N THR A 149 -0.14 -17.33 14.07
CA THR A 149 -1.30 -18.22 13.97
C THR A 149 -1.67 -18.35 12.50
N ALA A 150 -2.56 -19.29 12.19
CA ALA A 150 -3.15 -19.38 10.88
C ALA A 150 -4.61 -18.91 10.93
N ALA A 151 -5.01 -18.05 10.01
CA ALA A 151 -6.38 -17.57 9.87
C ALA A 151 -6.70 -17.22 8.41
N ALA A 152 -7.97 -17.02 8.10
CA ALA A 152 -8.42 -16.69 6.75
C ALA A 152 -9.43 -15.54 6.78
N GLU A 153 -9.15 -14.49 6.01
CA GLU A 153 -10.15 -13.49 5.66
C GLU A 153 -11.19 -14.09 4.69
N PRO A 154 -12.41 -13.51 4.62
CA PRO A 154 -13.46 -14.01 3.72
C PRO A 154 -12.97 -14.15 2.27
N GLY A 155 -13.14 -15.35 1.70
CA GLY A 155 -12.75 -15.64 0.31
C GLY A 155 -11.25 -15.84 0.08
N ARG A 156 -10.42 -15.86 1.13
CA ARG A 156 -8.97 -16.13 1.05
C ARG A 156 -8.61 -17.51 1.62
N PRO A 157 -7.52 -18.13 1.15
CA PRO A 157 -6.99 -19.34 1.78
C PRO A 157 -6.46 -19.03 3.19
N LEU A 158 -6.23 -20.09 3.97
CA LEU A 158 -5.55 -20.01 5.25
C LEU A 158 -4.14 -19.40 5.08
N ASP A 159 -3.83 -18.39 5.87
CA ASP A 159 -2.61 -17.59 5.77
C ASP A 159 -2.00 -17.32 7.16
N LEU A 160 -0.76 -16.85 7.19
CA LEU A 160 -0.04 -16.47 8.41
C LEU A 160 -0.57 -15.13 8.95
N TYR A 161 -0.96 -15.12 10.22
CA TYR A 161 -1.22 -13.90 10.99
C TYR A 161 -0.33 -13.89 12.23
N ILE A 162 -0.02 -12.72 12.78
CA ILE A 162 0.65 -12.58 14.07
C ILE A 162 -0.35 -12.04 15.09
N ASP A 163 -0.62 -12.80 16.15
CA ASP A 163 -1.48 -12.35 17.23
C ASP A 163 -0.70 -11.49 18.23
N CYS A 164 -0.93 -10.18 18.14
CA CYS A 164 -0.32 -9.16 18.99
C CYS A 164 -1.35 -8.49 19.93
N ARG A 165 -2.57 -9.04 20.04
CA ARG A 165 -3.69 -8.36 20.73
C ARG A 165 -3.43 -8.02 22.19
N HIS A 166 -2.55 -8.77 22.87
CA HIS A 166 -2.14 -8.47 24.24
C HIS A 166 -1.51 -7.07 24.39
N GLN A 167 -1.00 -6.48 23.31
CA GLN A 167 -0.40 -5.14 23.30
C GLN A 167 -1.39 -4.01 23.06
N ASN A 168 -2.63 -4.30 22.66
CA ASN A 168 -3.60 -3.28 22.29
C ASN A 168 -3.87 -2.31 23.45
N HIS A 169 -3.86 -2.80 24.70
CA HIS A 169 -4.09 -1.98 25.89
C HIS A 169 -2.92 -1.03 26.25
N SER A 170 -1.70 -1.37 25.85
CA SER A 170 -0.51 -0.55 26.10
C SER A 170 -0.23 0.45 24.98
N THR A 171 -0.91 0.32 23.85
CA THR A 171 -0.64 1.15 22.68
C THR A 171 -1.42 2.47 22.81
N LYS A 172 -0.74 3.53 23.24
CA LYS A 172 -1.33 4.87 23.31
C LYS A 172 -1.30 5.53 21.93
N MET A 173 -2.45 6.05 21.50
CA MET A 173 -2.52 7.00 20.39
C MET A 173 -1.62 8.19 20.71
N ILE A 174 -0.64 8.47 19.85
CA ILE A 174 0.12 9.71 19.93
C ILE A 174 -0.81 10.81 19.39
N GLY A 175 -1.10 11.82 20.21
CA GLY A 175 -2.19 12.79 19.97
C GLY A 175 -2.10 13.63 18.68
N GLU A 176 -0.98 13.58 17.96
CA GLU A 176 -0.78 14.26 16.67
C GLU A 176 -1.20 13.39 15.47
N MET A 177 -1.58 12.12 15.66
CA MET A 177 -1.94 11.22 14.57
C MET A 177 -3.42 11.36 14.19
N VAL A 178 -3.68 11.63 12.91
CA VAL A 178 -5.04 11.61 12.34
C VAL A 178 -5.50 10.17 12.19
N ASP A 179 -6.75 9.90 12.59
CA ASP A 179 -7.37 8.59 12.43
C ASP A 179 -7.60 8.27 10.95
N PRO A 180 -6.92 7.26 10.39
CA PRO A 180 -7.14 6.88 9.02
C PRO A 180 -8.41 6.04 8.84
N ILE A 181 -8.99 5.44 9.88
CA ILE A 181 -10.10 4.47 9.76
C ILE A 181 -11.33 5.08 9.04
N PRO A 182 -11.74 6.33 9.33
CA PRO A 182 -12.84 6.97 8.60
C PRO A 182 -12.55 7.26 7.11
N LEU A 183 -11.29 7.15 6.67
CA LEU A 183 -10.87 7.34 5.28
C LEU A 183 -11.07 6.04 4.50
N ASP A 184 -12.32 5.59 4.43
CA ASP A 184 -12.74 4.36 3.76
C ASP A 184 -13.25 4.64 2.33
N ARG A 185 -13.77 3.59 1.69
CA ARG A 185 -14.32 3.66 0.33
C ARG A 185 -15.43 4.71 0.21
N ASP A 186 -16.33 4.79 1.19
CA ASP A 186 -17.46 5.71 1.12
C ASP A 186 -17.00 7.16 1.29
N TYR A 187 -16.00 7.41 2.13
CA TYR A 187 -15.32 8.70 2.20
C TYR A 187 -14.70 9.08 0.86
N MET A 188 -13.96 8.16 0.20
CA MET A 188 -13.30 8.43 -1.08
C MET A 188 -14.31 8.76 -2.17
N VAL A 189 -15.37 7.96 -2.30
CA VAL A 189 -16.42 8.16 -3.32
C VAL A 189 -17.19 9.46 -3.06
N LYS A 190 -17.55 9.74 -1.81
CA LYS A 190 -18.21 11.00 -1.45
C LYS A 190 -17.34 12.21 -1.79
N THR A 191 -16.06 12.14 -1.46
CA THR A 191 -15.09 13.20 -1.75
C THR A 191 -14.96 13.45 -3.25
N ALA A 192 -14.82 12.38 -4.05
CA ALA A 192 -14.76 12.47 -5.50
C ALA A 192 -16.04 13.09 -6.11
N LYS A 193 -17.23 12.68 -5.64
CA LYS A 193 -18.51 13.25 -6.09
C LYS A 193 -18.65 14.73 -5.77
N GLN A 194 -18.27 15.14 -4.56
CA GLN A 194 -18.29 16.54 -4.14
C GLN A 194 -17.34 17.39 -4.99
N PHE A 195 -16.15 16.87 -5.29
CA PHE A 195 -15.19 17.54 -6.17
C PHE A 195 -15.73 17.68 -7.60
N ARG A 196 -16.32 16.62 -8.16
CA ARG A 196 -16.97 16.66 -9.49
C ARG A 196 -18.11 17.69 -9.56
N ALA A 197 -18.88 17.86 -8.49
CA ALA A 197 -19.96 18.85 -8.45
C ALA A 197 -19.44 20.30 -8.60
N GLN A 198 -18.20 20.56 -8.19
CA GLN A 198 -17.53 21.87 -8.33
C GLN A 198 -16.74 21.98 -9.63
N HIS A 199 -16.33 20.84 -10.20
CA HIS A 199 -15.51 20.74 -11.41
C HIS A 199 -16.10 19.69 -12.35
N ALA A 200 -16.97 20.13 -13.27
CA ALA A 200 -17.72 19.22 -14.15
C ALA A 200 -16.84 18.29 -15.01
N SER A 201 -15.61 18.72 -15.34
CA SER A 201 -14.64 17.95 -16.12
C SER A 201 -13.65 17.16 -15.25
N ALA A 202 -13.90 17.04 -13.94
CA ALA A 202 -12.96 16.41 -13.02
C ALA A 202 -12.57 14.99 -13.43
N ARG A 203 -11.28 14.68 -13.25
CA ARG A 203 -10.70 13.35 -13.44
C ARG A 203 -9.95 12.95 -12.18
N PHE A 204 -9.92 11.65 -11.91
CA PHE A 204 -9.41 11.10 -10.67
C PHE A 204 -8.34 10.05 -10.94
N SER A 205 -7.38 9.97 -10.03
CA SER A 205 -6.50 8.80 -9.92
C SER A 205 -6.58 8.26 -8.50
N ALA A 206 -6.79 6.95 -8.36
CA ALA A 206 -6.68 6.23 -7.11
C ALA A 206 -5.35 5.48 -7.14
N LEU A 207 -4.29 6.11 -6.64
CA LEU A 207 -2.93 5.56 -6.64
C LEU A 207 -2.70 4.81 -5.34
N ARG A 208 -2.07 3.63 -5.39
CA ARG A 208 -1.79 2.84 -4.20
C ARG A 208 -0.30 2.53 -4.09
N MET A 209 0.26 2.76 -2.91
CA MET A 209 1.61 2.32 -2.58
C MET A 209 1.66 0.78 -2.56
N TRP A 210 2.67 0.21 -3.19
CA TRP A 210 2.93 -1.22 -3.17
C TRP A 210 3.08 -1.74 -1.74
N SER A 211 2.43 -2.86 -1.46
CA SER A 211 2.63 -3.61 -0.23
C SER A 211 2.38 -5.10 -0.47
N ALA A 212 3.07 -5.92 0.31
CA ALA A 212 2.81 -7.35 0.38
C ALA A 212 1.55 -7.61 1.23
N PRO A 213 0.98 -8.83 1.19
CA PRO A 213 -0.11 -9.19 2.10
C PRO A 213 0.26 -9.05 3.58
N HIS A 214 1.54 -9.21 3.94
CA HIS A 214 1.99 -9.27 5.34
C HIS A 214 2.73 -8.02 5.84
N PHE A 215 3.24 -7.17 4.95
CA PHE A 215 4.05 -5.99 5.35
C PHE A 215 3.91 -4.80 4.39
N TYR A 216 4.23 -3.61 4.89
CA TYR A 216 4.45 -2.40 4.12
C TYR A 216 5.95 -2.16 3.90
N PRO A 217 6.41 -1.65 2.74
CA PRO A 217 7.83 -1.55 2.38
C PRO A 217 8.62 -0.44 3.10
N MET A 218 8.22 -0.11 4.33
CA MET A 218 8.90 0.85 5.20
C MET A 218 9.59 0.13 6.35
N ASN A 219 10.66 0.72 6.91
CA ASN A 219 11.44 0.07 7.96
C ASN A 219 10.57 -0.26 9.17
N ALA A 220 10.69 -1.50 9.65
CA ALA A 220 10.03 -1.95 10.86
C ALA A 220 10.47 -1.12 12.08
N ARG A 221 9.64 -1.09 13.12
CA ARG A 221 10.00 -0.50 14.40
C ARG A 221 10.96 -1.44 15.13
N GLU A 222 11.79 -0.87 15.99
CA GLU A 222 12.58 -1.69 16.90
C GLU A 222 11.64 -2.56 17.75
N GLY A 223 11.89 -3.87 17.76
CA GLY A 223 11.08 -4.80 18.53
C GLY A 223 9.88 -5.41 17.80
N ASP A 224 9.65 -5.10 16.52
CA ASP A 224 8.67 -5.82 15.69
C ASP A 224 9.16 -7.28 15.46
N ARG A 225 8.97 -8.12 16.47
CA ARG A 225 9.43 -9.52 16.56
C ARG A 225 8.26 -10.45 16.79
N PHE A 226 8.39 -11.71 16.40
CA PHE A 226 7.34 -12.71 16.63
C PHE A 226 7.91 -14.10 16.91
N LEU A 227 7.12 -14.89 17.63
CA LEU A 227 7.38 -16.32 17.85
C LEU A 227 6.64 -17.15 16.81
N ASP A 228 7.31 -18.11 16.19
CA ASP A 228 6.66 -19.02 15.23
C ASP A 228 6.13 -20.33 15.86
N ASP A 229 5.52 -21.19 15.03
CA ASP A 229 4.95 -22.49 15.43
C ASP A 229 6.00 -23.56 15.82
N ARG A 230 7.29 -23.19 15.81
CA ARG A 230 8.44 -24.05 16.11
C ARG A 230 9.32 -23.46 17.22
N GLY A 231 8.82 -22.45 17.94
CA GLY A 231 9.53 -21.81 19.03
C GLY A 231 10.68 -20.90 18.57
N ARG A 232 10.74 -20.55 17.28
CA ARG A 232 11.79 -19.68 16.74
C ARG A 232 11.35 -18.23 16.80
N PHE A 233 12.30 -17.37 17.13
CA PHE A 233 12.12 -15.94 17.24
C PHE A 233 12.54 -15.28 15.93
N TRP A 234 11.66 -14.45 15.38
CA TRP A 234 11.86 -13.74 14.14
C TRP A 234 11.77 -12.25 14.35
N GLU A 235 12.51 -11.47 13.57
CA GLU A 235 12.45 -10.02 13.53
C GLU A 235 12.14 -9.56 12.11
N TRP A 236 11.26 -8.57 12.00
CA TRP A 236 10.90 -7.94 10.74
C TRP A 236 11.90 -6.87 10.34
N LYS A 237 12.18 -6.76 9.04
CA LYS A 237 12.86 -5.59 8.46
C LYS A 237 11.89 -4.52 7.99
N TYR A 238 10.65 -4.92 7.69
CA TYR A 238 9.60 -4.04 7.18
C TYR A 238 8.37 -4.04 8.09
N ILE A 239 7.62 -2.94 8.12
CA ILE A 239 6.46 -2.79 9.03
C ILE A 239 5.44 -3.91 8.78
N PRO A 240 5.15 -4.79 9.77
CA PRO A 240 4.19 -5.88 9.58
C PRO A 240 2.77 -5.33 9.69
N LYS A 241 1.86 -5.76 8.81
CA LYS A 241 0.47 -5.28 8.82
C LYS A 241 -0.28 -5.64 10.09
N ASP A 242 0.08 -6.77 10.69
CA ASP A 242 -0.59 -7.29 11.88
C ASP A 242 -0.25 -6.48 13.15
N MET A 243 0.90 -5.79 13.19
CA MET A 243 1.32 -5.08 14.40
C MET A 243 0.35 -3.93 14.73
N PRO A 244 0.10 -3.66 16.04
CA PRO A 244 -0.77 -2.55 16.43
C PRO A 244 -0.33 -1.22 15.80
N MET A 245 -1.32 -0.48 15.27
CA MET A 245 -1.14 0.83 14.64
C MET A 245 -0.25 0.86 13.39
N SER A 246 -0.06 -0.27 12.70
CA SER A 246 0.71 -0.27 11.45
C SER A 246 0.10 0.64 10.40
N GLU A 247 -1.21 0.54 10.14
CA GLU A 247 -1.94 1.40 9.21
C GLU A 247 -1.87 2.89 9.57
N TRP A 248 -1.81 3.23 10.87
CA TRP A 248 -1.62 4.59 11.36
C TRP A 248 -0.21 5.10 11.07
N SER A 249 0.79 4.24 11.26
CA SER A 249 2.18 4.55 10.95
C SER A 249 2.34 4.84 9.45
N ILE A 250 1.70 4.03 8.59
CA ILE A 250 1.72 4.26 7.14
C ILE A 250 1.03 5.57 6.80
N HIS A 251 -0.18 5.80 7.33
CA HIS A 251 -0.92 7.03 7.08
C HIS A 251 -0.10 8.26 7.49
N LYS A 252 0.46 8.28 8.70
CA LYS A 252 1.30 9.39 9.16
C LYS A 252 2.50 9.61 8.25
N SER A 253 3.24 8.55 7.91
CA SER A 253 4.40 8.67 7.02
C SER A 253 4.03 9.23 5.65
N MET A 254 2.95 8.74 5.04
CA MET A 254 2.52 9.21 3.73
C MET A 254 1.97 10.64 3.76
N THR A 255 1.23 11.00 4.81
CA THR A 255 0.77 12.38 5.04
C THR A 255 1.95 13.33 5.22
N MET A 256 2.99 12.94 5.97
CA MET A 256 4.20 13.75 6.12
C MET A 256 4.99 13.87 4.80
N THR A 257 5.07 12.79 4.01
CA THR A 257 5.76 12.81 2.71
C THR A 257 5.08 13.75 1.74
N LEU A 258 3.75 13.67 1.59
CA LEU A 258 3.02 14.53 0.67
C LEU A 258 2.80 15.93 1.22
N GLY A 259 2.66 16.11 2.54
CA GLY A 259 2.47 17.42 3.17
C GLY A 259 3.63 18.41 2.92
N GLN A 260 4.82 17.93 2.56
CA GLN A 260 5.94 18.77 2.11
C GLN A 260 5.64 19.58 0.84
N TYR A 261 4.58 19.21 0.12
CA TYR A 261 4.19 19.74 -1.18
C TYR A 261 2.75 20.24 -1.20
N GLU A 262 2.15 20.52 -0.05
CA GLU A 262 0.73 20.92 0.04
C GLU A 262 0.41 22.15 -0.82
N ASP A 263 1.34 23.09 -0.95
CA ASP A 263 1.19 24.27 -1.83
C ASP A 263 0.98 23.89 -3.30
N MET A 264 1.48 22.73 -3.73
CA MET A 264 1.30 22.18 -5.07
C MET A 264 -0.03 21.44 -5.21
N TRP A 265 -0.47 20.77 -4.13
CA TRP A 265 -1.70 19.98 -4.13
C TRP A 265 -2.95 20.83 -3.99
N LYS A 266 -2.90 21.91 -3.20
CA LYS A 266 -4.03 22.82 -2.96
C LYS A 266 -5.30 22.07 -2.54
N GLY A 267 -5.16 21.07 -1.66
CA GLY A 267 -6.26 20.21 -1.22
C GLY A 267 -6.79 19.22 -2.28
N GLN A 268 -6.12 19.04 -3.41
CA GLN A 268 -6.54 18.13 -4.49
C GLN A 268 -6.00 16.70 -4.33
N VAL A 269 -5.30 16.39 -3.23
CA VAL A 269 -4.76 15.07 -2.93
C VAL A 269 -5.19 14.66 -1.52
N VAL A 270 -5.84 13.52 -1.41
CA VAL A 270 -6.23 12.91 -0.12
C VAL A 270 -5.38 11.67 0.12
N VAL A 271 -4.81 11.57 1.32
CA VAL A 271 -4.03 10.41 1.77
C VAL A 271 -4.89 9.53 2.66
N ALA A 272 -4.95 8.24 2.36
CA ALA A 272 -5.67 7.24 3.13
C ALA A 272 -4.82 5.99 3.30
N ARG A 273 -3.92 6.02 4.28
CA ARG A 273 -2.96 4.94 4.59
C ARG A 273 -1.97 4.79 3.43
N ASP A 274 -2.13 3.74 2.64
CA ASP A 274 -1.36 3.41 1.44
C ASP A 274 -2.08 3.81 0.14
N LEU A 275 -3.27 4.41 0.21
CA LEU A 275 -4.05 4.90 -0.93
C LEU A 275 -3.98 6.44 -1.03
N PHE A 276 -3.92 6.94 -2.26
CA PHE A 276 -3.92 8.36 -2.59
C PHE A 276 -5.05 8.63 -3.58
N LEU A 277 -6.03 9.44 -3.19
CA LEU A 277 -7.05 9.95 -4.11
C LEU A 277 -6.57 11.30 -4.66
N VAL A 278 -6.24 11.32 -5.94
CA VAL A 278 -5.85 12.51 -6.69
C VAL A 278 -7.06 13.03 -7.45
N MET A 279 -7.36 14.32 -7.29
CA MET A 279 -8.55 14.98 -7.83
C MET A 279 -8.14 16.12 -8.77
N GLY A 280 -8.05 15.85 -10.07
CA GLY A 280 -7.76 16.87 -11.06
C GLY A 280 -9.01 17.58 -11.54
N LYS A 281 -8.95 18.90 -11.74
CA LYS A 281 -10.08 19.69 -12.28
C LYS A 281 -10.45 19.28 -13.70
N ASN A 282 -9.49 18.71 -14.42
CA ASN A 282 -9.61 18.09 -15.73
C ASN A 282 -8.54 17.00 -15.89
N ALA A 283 -8.46 16.38 -17.07
CA ALA A 283 -7.50 15.32 -17.36
C ALA A 283 -6.03 15.79 -17.21
N ASP A 284 -5.68 16.97 -17.70
CA ASP A 284 -4.31 17.48 -17.66
C ASP A 284 -3.86 17.79 -16.23
N ASP A 285 -4.75 18.38 -15.43
CA ASP A 285 -4.49 18.65 -14.02
C ASP A 285 -4.36 17.35 -13.22
N CYS A 286 -5.21 16.35 -13.52
CA CYS A 286 -5.13 15.02 -12.92
C CYS A 286 -3.80 14.34 -13.25
N ARG A 287 -3.34 14.43 -14.51
CA ARG A 287 -2.07 13.90 -14.97
C ARG A 287 -0.93 14.47 -14.14
N ARG A 288 -0.80 15.79 -14.14
CA ARG A 288 0.28 16.51 -13.45
C ARG A 288 0.32 16.20 -11.95
N LEU A 289 -0.85 16.19 -11.29
CA LEU A 289 -0.93 15.82 -9.86
C LEU A 289 -0.56 14.36 -9.62
N SER A 290 -0.99 13.43 -10.49
CA SER A 290 -0.68 12.00 -10.36
C SER A 290 0.82 11.73 -10.57
N GLU A 291 1.45 12.44 -11.51
CA GLU A 291 2.90 12.42 -11.72
C GLU A 291 3.63 12.95 -10.48
N GLY A 292 3.18 14.06 -9.91
CA GLY A 292 3.71 14.64 -8.67
C GLY A 292 3.62 13.70 -7.47
N VAL A 293 2.47 13.07 -7.25
CA VAL A 293 2.27 12.09 -6.17
C VAL A 293 3.14 10.86 -6.38
N THR A 294 3.20 10.34 -7.60
CA THR A 294 4.06 9.20 -7.94
C THR A 294 5.53 9.53 -7.65
N TRP A 295 6.01 10.68 -8.08
CA TRP A 295 7.37 11.11 -7.77
C TRP A 295 7.60 11.27 -6.26
N ALA A 296 6.70 11.95 -5.54
CA ALA A 296 6.89 12.23 -4.13
C ALA A 296 6.96 10.95 -3.27
N VAL A 297 6.19 9.91 -3.64
CA VAL A 297 6.20 8.60 -2.97
C VAL A 297 7.46 7.80 -3.33
N GLN A 298 7.89 7.85 -4.59
CA GLN A 298 8.94 6.99 -5.14
C GLN A 298 10.36 7.56 -5.09
N LYS A 299 10.50 8.89 -4.96
CA LYS A 299 11.81 9.54 -5.01
C LYS A 299 12.74 8.95 -3.96
N LYS A 300 13.97 8.67 -4.36
CA LYS A 300 14.97 8.12 -3.44
C LYS A 300 15.29 9.14 -2.34
N PRO A 301 15.59 8.69 -1.11
CA PRO A 301 15.88 7.32 -0.69
C PRO A 301 14.64 6.48 -0.30
N SER A 302 13.42 6.91 -0.67
CA SER A 302 12.23 6.09 -0.47
C SER A 302 12.39 4.71 -1.11
N ARG A 303 11.81 3.69 -0.47
CA ARG A 303 11.67 2.33 -1.00
C ARG A 303 10.23 2.02 -1.41
N CYS A 304 9.37 3.03 -1.33
CA CYS A 304 7.96 2.91 -1.67
C CYS A 304 7.79 3.08 -3.18
N GLU A 305 6.91 2.29 -3.76
CA GLU A 305 6.56 2.33 -5.19
C GLU A 305 5.04 2.43 -5.33
N ILE A 306 4.55 3.04 -6.40
CA ILE A 306 3.14 2.98 -6.74
C ILE A 306 2.88 1.66 -7.46
N ASP A 307 1.97 0.86 -6.91
CA ASP A 307 1.48 -0.37 -7.49
C ASP A 307 0.41 -0.03 -8.54
N PHE A 308 0.84 0.18 -9.79
CA PHE A 308 -0.05 0.47 -10.90
C PHE A 308 -0.97 -0.70 -11.28
N TRP A 309 -0.69 -1.91 -10.80
CA TRP A 309 -1.61 -3.04 -10.92
C TRP A 309 -2.78 -2.92 -9.95
N ARG A 310 -2.57 -2.19 -8.84
CA ARG A 310 -3.58 -1.89 -7.83
C ARG A 310 -4.04 -0.44 -7.78
N SER A 311 -3.75 0.32 -8.83
CA SER A 311 -4.11 1.73 -8.96
C SER A 311 -5.02 1.95 -10.16
N PHE A 312 -5.71 3.09 -10.19
CA PHE A 312 -6.45 3.58 -11.34
C PHE A 312 -6.03 5.01 -11.65
N VAL A 313 -5.85 5.34 -12.92
CA VAL A 313 -5.32 6.62 -13.39
C VAL A 313 -6.29 7.22 -14.41
N ASN A 314 -6.60 8.50 -14.25
CA ASN A 314 -7.45 9.25 -15.17
C ASN A 314 -8.84 8.62 -15.40
N VAL A 315 -9.54 8.31 -14.32
CA VAL A 315 -10.92 7.79 -14.35
C VAL A 315 -11.92 8.87 -13.94
N ASP A 316 -13.21 8.64 -14.17
CA ASP A 316 -14.26 9.52 -13.65
C ASP A 316 -14.76 9.06 -12.26
N ALA A 317 -15.64 9.87 -11.65
CA ALA A 317 -16.18 9.57 -10.33
C ALA A 317 -17.12 8.35 -10.32
N ASP A 318 -17.80 8.07 -11.44
CA ASP A 318 -18.74 6.94 -11.53
C ASP A 318 -17.96 5.62 -11.62
N PHE A 319 -16.81 5.62 -12.28
CA PHE A 319 -15.86 4.52 -12.26
C PHE A 319 -15.41 4.20 -10.83
N LEU A 320 -15.00 5.21 -10.05
CA LEU A 320 -14.58 5.03 -8.66
C LEU A 320 -15.72 4.49 -7.78
N GLU A 321 -16.95 4.98 -7.99
CA GLU A 321 -18.13 4.45 -7.31
C GLU A 321 -18.41 2.98 -7.69
N GLY A 322 -18.24 2.62 -8.96
CA GLY A 322 -18.45 1.26 -9.46
C GLY A 322 -17.42 0.23 -8.98
N LEU A 323 -16.30 0.66 -8.38
CA LEU A 323 -15.28 -0.25 -7.87
C LEU A 323 -15.79 -1.11 -6.72
N HIS A 324 -15.39 -2.39 -6.73
CA HIS A 324 -15.54 -3.26 -5.57
C HIS A 324 -14.91 -2.60 -4.32
N PRO A 325 -15.54 -2.66 -3.13
CA PRO A 325 -15.08 -1.93 -1.95
C PRO A 325 -13.61 -2.14 -1.58
N THR A 326 -13.06 -3.32 -1.86
CA THR A 326 -11.65 -3.67 -1.59
C THR A 326 -10.63 -2.89 -2.40
N TRP A 327 -11.03 -2.20 -3.46
CA TRP A 327 -10.12 -1.36 -4.26
C TRP A 327 -9.78 -0.05 -3.53
N LEU A 328 -10.76 0.52 -2.81
CA LEU A 328 -10.64 1.82 -2.13
C LEU A 328 -10.54 1.70 -0.60
N SER A 329 -10.53 0.49 -0.06
CA SER A 329 -10.34 0.25 1.38
C SER A 329 -8.88 0.21 1.81
#